data_AF-A0A0S4MUN2-F1
#
_entry.id   AF-A0A0S4MUN2-F1
#
_cell.length_a   1.000
_cell.length_b   1.000
_cell.length_c   1.000
_cell.angle_alpha   90.00
_cell.angle_beta   90.00
_cell.angle_gamma   90.00
#
_symmetry.space_group_name_H-M   'P 1'
#
loop_
_entity.id
_entity.type
_entity.pdbx_description
1 polymer ?
#
loop_
_entity_poly.entity_id
_entity_poly.type
_entity_poly.pdbx_seq_one_letter_code
_entity_poly.pdbx_strand_id
1 'polypeptide(L)'
;MADRIKKSEIKNFLIEFSRRNQFKPMVVEKGVGRKKERIFEDVYFLGFHCRMEIGSGDKIYLFRATKDYQYIGEIVFEIENPKGILFDKDGEIDSVTITARGSRFIVKVFGRQNEEMRRETIAKVAYFIWQRKGGIGSQELENWAEAERIVQDWERIFTEGFIRV
;
A
#
# COMPACT_ATOMS: atom_id res chain seq x y z
N MET A 1 4.00 0.13 22.26
CA MET A 1 3.66 -1.21 22.81
C MET A 1 2.93 -1.90 21.68
N ALA A 2 3.43 -3.03 21.19
CA ALA A 2 2.97 -3.59 19.92
C ALA A 2 1.65 -4.38 20.09
N ASP A 3 0.62 -3.98 19.35
CA ASP A 3 -0.69 -4.60 19.32
C ASP A 3 -0.75 -5.72 18.29
N ARG A 4 -1.19 -6.90 18.74
CA ARG A 4 -1.41 -8.03 17.84
C ARG A 4 -2.77 -7.94 17.18
N ILE A 5 -2.79 -7.90 15.86
CA ILE A 5 -4.04 -7.85 15.07
C ILE A 5 -4.61 -9.25 14.91
N LYS A 6 -5.91 -9.42 15.21
CA LYS A 6 -6.58 -10.72 15.04
C LYS A 6 -6.74 -11.05 13.56
N LYS A 7 -6.69 -12.35 13.21
CA LYS A 7 -6.79 -12.80 11.81
C LYS A 7 -8.01 -12.25 11.07
N SER A 8 -9.17 -12.21 11.74
CA SER A 8 -10.42 -11.67 11.19
C SER A 8 -10.38 -10.16 10.90
N GLU A 9 -9.49 -9.42 11.56
CA GLU A 9 -9.39 -7.96 11.49
C GLU A 9 -8.28 -7.51 10.54
N ILE A 10 -7.35 -8.40 10.16
CA ILE A 10 -6.17 -8.11 9.34
C ILE A 10 -6.53 -7.30 8.09
N LYS A 11 -7.53 -7.73 7.33
CA LYS A 11 -7.90 -7.07 6.07
C LYS A 11 -8.31 -5.62 6.32
N ASN A 12 -9.23 -5.40 7.24
CA ASN A 12 -9.75 -4.07 7.55
C ASN A 12 -8.68 -3.18 8.18
N PHE A 13 -7.85 -3.75 9.06
CA PHE A 13 -6.71 -3.05 9.64
C PHE A 13 -5.73 -2.56 8.56
N LEU A 14 -5.33 -3.42 7.63
CA LEU A 14 -4.39 -3.05 6.57
C LEU A 14 -4.99 -2.00 5.62
N ILE A 15 -6.28 -2.06 5.34
CA ILE A 15 -6.99 -1.03 4.58
C ILE A 15 -6.90 0.30 5.33
N GLU A 16 -7.34 0.35 6.58
CA GLU A 16 -7.34 1.59 7.39
C GLU A 16 -5.94 2.16 7.59
N PHE A 17 -4.96 1.30 7.84
CA PHE A 17 -3.55 1.69 7.90
C PHE A 17 -3.12 2.33 6.57
N SER A 18 -3.50 1.73 5.44
CA SER A 18 -3.19 2.26 4.11
C SER A 18 -3.76 3.65 3.90
N ARG A 19 -5.04 3.86 4.24
CA ARG A 19 -5.71 5.16 4.10
C ARG A 19 -5.01 6.28 4.87
N ARG A 20 -4.58 5.99 6.10
CA ARG A 20 -3.98 6.98 7.01
C ARG A 20 -2.53 7.32 6.70
N ASN A 21 -1.83 6.41 6.07
CA ASN A 21 -0.38 6.49 5.91
C ASN A 21 0.07 6.68 4.47
N GLN A 22 -0.86 6.72 3.51
CA GLN A 22 -0.55 6.92 2.10
C GLN A 22 0.30 8.17 1.86
N PHE A 23 1.26 8.07 0.96
CA PHE A 23 2.20 9.12 0.55
C PHE A 23 3.13 9.62 1.65
N LYS A 24 3.22 8.91 2.76
CA LYS A 24 4.26 9.16 3.75
C LYS A 24 5.53 8.40 3.39
N PRO A 25 6.71 8.95 3.70
CA PRO A 25 7.97 8.24 3.64
C PRO A 25 7.92 6.90 4.39
N MET A 26 8.56 5.90 3.82
CA MET A 26 8.57 4.54 4.33
C MET A 26 9.96 3.91 4.25
N VAL A 27 10.26 3.09 5.26
CA VAL A 27 11.38 2.16 5.27
C VAL A 27 10.83 0.75 5.45
N VAL A 28 11.44 -0.20 4.75
CA VAL A 28 11.11 -1.62 4.85
C VAL A 28 12.33 -2.39 5.29
N GLU A 29 12.17 -3.15 6.37
CA GLU A 29 13.17 -4.06 6.90
C GLU A 29 12.68 -5.51 6.79
N LYS A 30 13.57 -6.43 6.43
CA LYS A 30 13.34 -7.88 6.51
C LYS A 30 14.27 -8.50 7.54
N GLY A 31 13.67 -9.19 8.49
CA GLY A 31 14.37 -10.01 9.46
C GLY A 31 14.27 -11.49 9.11
N VAL A 32 15.41 -12.20 9.17
CA VAL A 32 15.48 -13.66 9.11
C VAL A 32 16.35 -14.13 10.27
N GLY A 33 15.75 -14.80 11.26
CA GLY A 33 16.43 -15.15 12.50
C GLY A 33 16.92 -13.90 13.25
N ARG A 34 18.24 -13.80 13.49
CA ARG A 34 18.89 -12.63 14.12
C ARG A 34 19.33 -11.56 13.13
N LYS A 35 19.36 -11.85 11.83
CA LYS A 35 19.76 -10.88 10.80
C LYS A 35 18.59 -9.97 10.47
N LYS A 36 18.87 -8.67 10.35
CA LYS A 36 17.95 -7.66 9.83
C LYS A 36 18.63 -6.96 8.66
N GLU A 37 17.89 -6.81 7.58
CA GLU A 37 18.34 -6.15 6.36
C GLU A 37 17.31 -5.08 5.99
N ARG A 38 17.79 -3.89 5.62
CA ARG A 38 16.93 -2.85 5.07
C ARG A 38 16.81 -3.10 3.57
N ILE A 39 15.59 -3.32 3.10
CA ILE A 39 15.34 -3.62 1.68
C ILE A 39 15.01 -2.34 0.91
N PHE A 40 14.31 -1.40 1.55
CA PHE A 40 13.91 -0.14 0.92
C PHE A 40 14.06 1.04 1.87
N GLU A 41 14.57 2.14 1.30
CA GLU A 41 14.63 3.47 1.87
C GLU A 41 14.35 4.52 0.79
N ASP A 42 14.07 5.76 1.20
CA ASP A 42 13.72 6.88 0.30
C ASP A 42 12.51 6.63 -0.62
N VAL A 43 11.59 5.77 -0.18
CA VAL A 43 10.35 5.44 -0.87
C VAL A 43 9.15 5.96 -0.09
N TYR A 44 8.02 6.06 -0.77
CA TYR A 44 6.76 6.44 -0.15
C TYR A 44 5.79 5.26 -0.14
N PHE A 45 5.06 5.15 0.95
CA PHE A 45 4.06 4.11 1.14
C PHE A 45 2.80 4.44 0.35
N LEU A 46 2.33 3.49 -0.46
CA LEU A 46 1.05 3.63 -1.19
C LEU A 46 -0.07 2.82 -0.57
N GLY A 47 0.25 1.74 0.13
CA GLY A 47 -0.74 0.89 0.77
C GLY A 47 -0.36 -0.58 0.78
N PHE A 48 -1.17 -1.33 1.52
CA PHE A 48 -1.23 -2.77 1.48
C PHE A 48 -2.45 -3.23 0.69
N HIS A 49 -2.28 -4.32 -0.06
CA HIS A 49 -3.41 -5.11 -0.54
C HIS A 49 -3.36 -6.49 0.10
N CYS A 50 -4.50 -6.94 0.64
CA CYS A 50 -4.61 -8.24 1.26
C CYS A 50 -5.63 -9.08 0.49
N ARG A 51 -5.17 -10.20 -0.06
CA ARG A 51 -6.01 -11.19 -0.73
C ARG A 51 -6.12 -12.41 0.19
N MET A 52 -7.28 -12.53 0.84
CA MET A 52 -7.60 -13.67 1.71
C MET A 52 -8.34 -14.70 0.86
N GLU A 53 -7.74 -15.86 0.63
CA GLU A 53 -8.32 -16.93 -0.21
C GLU A 53 -8.48 -18.23 0.57
N ILE A 54 -9.57 -18.96 0.30
CA ILE A 54 -9.75 -20.31 0.80
C ILE A 54 -8.91 -21.25 -0.09
N GLY A 55 -7.84 -21.84 0.46
CA GLY A 55 -7.03 -22.87 -0.19
C GLY A 55 -5.61 -22.42 -0.61
N SER A 56 -5.50 -21.44 -1.50
CA SER A 56 -4.21 -20.91 -2.04
C SER A 56 -3.38 -20.14 -1.01
N GLY A 57 -3.98 -19.80 0.13
CA GLY A 57 -3.33 -19.12 1.24
C GLY A 57 -3.44 -17.59 1.16
N ASP A 58 -3.49 -16.95 2.32
CA ASP A 58 -3.61 -15.49 2.41
C ASP A 58 -2.35 -14.82 1.83
N LYS A 59 -2.51 -13.72 1.08
CA LYS A 59 -1.41 -12.96 0.49
C LYS A 59 -1.49 -11.48 0.86
N ILE A 60 -0.36 -10.89 1.22
CA ILE A 60 -0.25 -9.44 1.44
C ILE A 60 0.77 -8.87 0.45
N TYR A 61 0.35 -7.84 -0.28
CA TYR A 61 1.17 -7.06 -1.18
C TYR A 61 1.41 -5.69 -0.57
N LEU A 62 2.65 -5.23 -0.58
CA LEU A 62 3.01 -3.87 -0.21
C LEU A 62 3.32 -3.07 -1.48
N PHE A 63 2.74 -1.88 -1.61
CA PHE A 63 2.96 -0.98 -2.74
C PHE A 63 3.79 0.24 -2.32
N ARG A 64 4.70 0.67 -3.21
CA ARG A 64 5.49 1.89 -3.07
C ARG A 64 5.38 2.83 -4.26
N ALA A 65 5.75 4.09 -4.01
CA ALA A 65 6.17 5.04 -5.03
C ALA A 65 7.62 5.46 -4.74
N THR A 66 8.40 5.67 -5.79
CA THR A 66 9.72 6.32 -5.71
C THR A 66 9.58 7.84 -5.88
N LYS A 67 10.61 8.59 -5.45
CA LYS A 67 10.75 10.03 -5.76
C LYS A 67 10.79 10.29 -7.26
N ASP A 68 11.41 9.38 -8.01
CA ASP A 68 11.31 9.39 -9.47
C ASP A 68 9.90 8.96 -9.84
N TYR A 69 9.07 9.95 -10.18
CA TYR A 69 7.66 9.80 -10.48
C TYR A 69 7.38 8.83 -11.65
N GLN A 70 8.38 8.22 -12.28
CA GLN A 70 8.22 7.22 -13.35
C GLN A 70 7.87 5.83 -12.80
N TYR A 71 8.14 5.52 -11.53
CA TYR A 71 7.94 4.18 -10.94
C TYR A 71 6.93 4.19 -9.79
N ILE A 72 5.68 4.45 -10.15
CA ILE A 72 4.58 4.57 -9.20
C ILE A 72 3.76 3.29 -9.21
N GLY A 73 3.53 2.70 -8.02
CA GLY A 73 2.70 1.50 -7.89
C GLY A 73 3.48 0.18 -7.95
N GLU A 74 4.78 0.22 -7.68
CA GLU A 74 5.59 -1.00 -7.65
C GLU A 74 5.27 -1.85 -6.43
N ILE A 75 5.13 -3.17 -6.65
CA ILE A 75 5.03 -4.13 -5.57
C ILE A 75 6.43 -4.26 -4.94
N VAL A 76 6.50 -3.87 -3.68
CA VAL A 76 7.72 -3.93 -2.85
C VAL A 76 8.04 -5.37 -2.49
N PHE A 77 7.02 -6.13 -2.09
CA PHE A 77 7.10 -7.56 -1.85
C PHE A 77 5.70 -8.17 -1.84
N GLU A 78 5.65 -9.48 -2.06
CA GLU A 78 4.50 -10.35 -1.85
C GLU A 78 4.79 -11.28 -0.67
N ILE A 79 3.93 -11.24 0.34
CA ILE A 79 4.01 -12.12 1.51
C ILE A 79 2.92 -13.17 1.38
N GLU A 80 3.35 -14.40 1.11
CA GLU A 80 2.46 -15.56 1.15
C GLU A 80 2.31 -16.10 2.57
N ASN A 81 1.07 -16.46 2.93
CA ASN A 81 0.69 -17.10 4.18
C ASN A 81 1.18 -16.34 5.43
N PRO A 82 0.78 -15.08 5.62
CA PRO A 82 1.07 -14.32 6.84
C PRO A 82 0.51 -15.05 8.06
N LYS A 83 1.38 -15.30 9.05
CA LYS A 83 1.04 -15.98 10.31
C LYS A 83 0.60 -15.01 11.40
N GLY A 84 1.03 -13.76 11.31
CA GLY A 84 0.70 -12.74 12.30
C GLY A 84 1.08 -11.35 11.83
N ILE A 85 0.26 -10.38 12.24
CA ILE A 85 0.48 -8.96 12.04
C ILE A 85 0.53 -8.30 13.40
N LEU A 86 1.56 -7.50 13.61
CA LEU A 86 1.68 -6.61 14.76
C LEU A 86 1.67 -5.17 14.26
N PHE A 87 0.98 -4.32 14.98
CA PHE A 87 1.01 -2.88 14.81
C PHE A 87 1.74 -2.25 15.99
N ASP A 88 2.64 -1.31 15.75
CA ASP A 88 3.23 -0.52 16.82
C ASP A 88 3.34 0.93 16.37
N LYS A 89 3.01 1.83 17.29
CA LYS A 89 3.08 3.27 17.10
C LYS A 89 4.04 3.86 18.11
N ASP A 90 5.08 4.52 17.60
CA ASP A 90 6.11 5.19 18.38
C ASP A 90 6.25 6.64 17.91
N GLY A 91 5.64 7.56 18.66
CA GLY A 91 5.55 8.98 18.26
C GLY A 91 4.84 9.16 16.91
N GLU A 92 5.56 9.70 15.92
CA GLU A 92 5.09 9.91 14.55
C GLU A 92 5.36 8.73 13.61
N ILE A 93 5.86 7.60 14.14
CA ILE A 93 6.17 6.41 13.37
C ILE A 93 5.09 5.37 13.58
N ASP A 94 4.38 5.05 12.51
CA ASP A 94 3.43 3.94 12.45
C ASP A 94 4.15 2.74 11.82
N SER A 95 4.12 1.58 12.48
CA SER A 95 4.82 0.39 11.99
C SER A 95 3.94 -0.86 11.94
N VAL A 96 4.09 -1.63 10.88
CA VAL A 96 3.41 -2.92 10.68
C VAL A 96 4.47 -4.00 10.52
N THR A 97 4.46 -4.98 11.42
CA THR A 97 5.30 -6.17 11.32
C THR A 97 4.47 -7.35 10.84
N ILE A 98 4.85 -7.92 9.70
CA ILE A 98 4.21 -9.09 9.09
C ILE A 98 5.14 -10.29 9.20
N THR A 99 4.71 -11.35 9.89
CA THR A 99 5.49 -12.58 10.05
C THR A 99 5.00 -13.64 9.07
N ALA A 100 5.90 -14.21 8.27
CA ALA A 100 5.57 -15.29 7.33
C ALA A 100 6.79 -16.19 7.07
N ARG A 101 6.57 -17.52 7.01
CA ARG A 101 7.59 -18.54 6.67
C ARG A 101 9.00 -18.29 7.26
N GLY A 102 9.09 -17.98 8.56
CA GLY A 102 10.38 -17.75 9.26
C GLY A 102 11.03 -16.37 9.02
N SER A 103 10.41 -15.53 8.19
CA SER A 103 10.79 -14.13 7.96
C SER A 103 9.83 -13.17 8.70
N ARG A 104 10.32 -11.97 8.98
CA ARG A 104 9.52 -10.85 9.47
C ARG A 104 9.77 -9.63 8.59
N PHE A 105 8.72 -9.03 8.06
CA PHE A 105 8.79 -7.79 7.30
C PHE A 105 8.27 -6.67 8.17
N ILE A 106 9.05 -5.62 8.37
CA ILE A 106 8.70 -4.47 9.19
C ILE A 106 8.59 -3.28 8.25
N VAL A 107 7.37 -2.77 8.13
CA VAL A 107 7.05 -1.59 7.33
C VAL A 107 6.91 -0.43 8.29
N LYS A 108 7.82 0.53 8.23
CA LYS A 108 7.80 1.74 9.07
C LYS A 108 7.43 2.90 8.19
N VAL A 109 6.38 3.61 8.57
CA VAL A 109 5.91 4.80 7.88
C VAL A 109 6.05 5.98 8.83
N PHE A 110 6.64 7.08 8.36
CA PHE A 110 7.02 8.19 9.22
C PHE A 110 6.70 9.54 8.60
N GLY A 111 6.54 10.55 9.45
CA GLY A 111 6.34 11.94 9.05
C GLY A 111 4.98 12.23 8.44
N ARG A 112 4.92 13.31 7.64
CA ARG A 112 3.69 13.81 7.03
C ARG A 112 3.53 13.32 5.59
N GLN A 113 2.29 13.35 5.12
CA GLN A 113 1.99 13.03 3.73
C GLN A 113 2.66 14.06 2.82
N ASN A 114 3.29 13.59 1.73
CA ASN A 114 3.78 14.47 0.68
C ASN A 114 2.63 14.81 -0.28
N GLU A 115 2.00 15.97 -0.11
CA GLU A 115 0.83 16.40 -0.89
C GLU A 115 1.14 16.64 -2.39
N GLU A 116 2.34 17.11 -2.71
CA GLU A 116 2.79 17.28 -4.09
C GLU A 116 2.89 15.92 -4.80
N MET A 117 3.57 14.98 -4.14
CA MET A 117 3.70 13.63 -4.65
C MET A 117 2.37 12.87 -4.66
N ARG A 118 1.43 13.16 -3.75
CA ARG A 118 0.07 12.62 -3.76
C ARG A 118 -0.66 12.96 -5.06
N ARG A 119 -0.68 14.24 -5.46
CA ARG A 119 -1.35 14.68 -6.69
C ARG A 119 -0.74 14.03 -7.93
N GLU A 120 0.59 14.05 -8.02
CA GLU A 120 1.31 13.48 -9.17
C GLU A 120 1.19 11.94 -9.23
N THR A 121 1.21 11.27 -8.07
CA THR A 121 1.00 9.83 -8.00
C THR A 121 -0.41 9.44 -8.42
N ILE A 122 -1.43 10.15 -7.96
CA ILE A 122 -2.81 9.89 -8.36
C ILE A 122 -2.95 10.04 -9.88
N ALA A 123 -2.43 11.13 -10.45
CA ALA A 123 -2.47 11.37 -11.89
C ALA A 123 -1.77 10.25 -12.69
N LYS A 124 -0.64 9.74 -12.19
CA LYS A 124 0.12 8.67 -12.85
C LYS A 124 -0.44 7.28 -12.63
N VAL A 125 -1.03 6.97 -11.46
CA VAL A 125 -1.77 5.72 -11.25
C VAL A 125 -3.00 5.69 -12.15
N ALA A 126 -3.74 6.80 -12.24
CA ALA A 126 -4.86 6.95 -13.16
C ALA A 126 -4.40 6.77 -14.62
N TYR A 127 -3.29 7.41 -15.00
CA TYR A 127 -2.69 7.28 -16.33
C TYR A 127 -2.18 5.85 -16.62
N PHE A 128 -1.56 5.16 -15.66
CA PHE A 128 -1.10 3.79 -15.80
C PHE A 128 -2.28 2.81 -15.98
N ILE A 129 -3.35 3.01 -15.23
CA ILE A 129 -4.60 2.26 -15.38
C ILE A 129 -5.22 2.54 -16.76
N TRP A 130 -5.24 3.80 -17.21
CA TRP A 130 -5.70 4.22 -18.53
C TRP A 130 -4.87 3.59 -19.67
N GLN A 131 -3.54 3.63 -19.59
CA GLN A 131 -2.63 3.00 -20.56
C GLN A 131 -2.84 1.49 -20.65
N ARG A 132 -2.96 0.79 -19.51
CA ARG A 132 -3.21 -0.67 -19.50
C ARG A 132 -4.55 -1.07 -20.09
N LYS A 133 -5.52 -0.16 -20.12
CA LYS A 133 -6.83 -0.37 -20.75
C LYS A 133 -6.84 -0.06 -22.26
N GLY A 134 -5.68 0.23 -22.87
CA GLY A 134 -5.53 0.32 -24.33
C GLY A 134 -5.65 1.73 -24.91
N GLY A 135 -5.42 2.77 -24.08
CA GLY A 135 -5.23 4.19 -24.44
C GLY A 135 -5.60 4.62 -25.85
N ILE A 136 -6.76 5.26 -26.01
CA ILE A 136 -7.16 5.91 -27.26
C ILE A 136 -6.59 7.33 -27.27
N GLY A 137 -5.69 7.64 -28.22
CA GLY A 137 -5.30 9.03 -28.52
C GLY A 137 -6.41 9.74 -29.32
N SER A 138 -6.61 11.05 -29.23
CA SER A 138 -5.65 12.12 -28.94
C SER A 138 -6.36 13.37 -28.40
N GLN A 139 -5.72 13.98 -27.39
CA GLN A 139 -5.81 15.39 -26.98
C GLN A 139 -7.04 15.85 -26.17
N GLU A 140 -6.86 15.75 -24.85
CA GLU A 140 -6.98 16.87 -23.89
C GLU A 140 -8.30 17.25 -23.19
N LEU A 141 -9.49 16.71 -23.48
CA LEU A 141 -10.71 17.18 -22.76
C LEU A 141 -11.62 16.09 -22.15
N GLU A 142 -11.57 14.85 -22.64
CA GLU A 142 -12.29 13.72 -22.01
C GLU A 142 -11.51 13.11 -20.82
N ASN A 143 -10.20 13.39 -20.76
CA ASN A 143 -9.27 12.94 -19.71
C ASN A 143 -9.50 13.53 -18.31
N TRP A 144 -10.41 14.49 -18.16
CA TRP A 144 -10.65 15.15 -16.87
C TRP A 144 -11.85 14.54 -16.12
N ALA A 145 -13.00 14.36 -16.79
CA ALA A 145 -14.21 13.81 -16.19
C ALA A 145 -14.12 12.31 -15.88
N GLU A 146 -13.34 11.54 -16.66
CA GLU A 146 -13.14 10.11 -16.41
C GLU A 146 -12.03 9.84 -15.38
N ALA A 147 -11.01 10.71 -15.31
CA ALA A 147 -10.06 10.74 -14.20
C ALA A 147 -10.71 11.18 -12.88
N GLU A 148 -11.67 12.11 -12.92
CA GLU A 148 -12.57 12.42 -11.80
C GLU A 148 -13.40 11.21 -11.37
N ARG A 149 -13.94 10.43 -12.31
CA ARG A 149 -14.71 9.22 -11.99
C ARG A 149 -13.86 8.10 -11.39
N ILE A 150 -12.58 8.01 -11.76
CA ILE A 150 -11.62 7.02 -11.23
C ILE A 150 -11.04 7.48 -9.89
N VAL A 151 -10.85 8.79 -9.69
CA VAL A 151 -10.60 9.39 -8.38
C VAL A 151 -11.82 9.21 -7.46
N GLN A 152 -13.05 9.29 -8.00
CA GLN A 152 -14.28 8.98 -7.26
C GLN A 152 -14.48 7.47 -7.02
N ASP A 153 -14.03 6.58 -7.91
CA ASP A 153 -14.03 5.12 -7.67
C ASP A 153 -12.92 4.71 -6.70
N TRP A 154 -11.79 5.42 -6.66
CA TRP A 154 -10.82 5.35 -5.56
C TRP A 154 -11.41 5.95 -4.29
N GLU A 155 -12.14 7.06 -4.33
CA GLU A 155 -12.93 7.53 -3.19
C GLU A 155 -13.99 6.50 -2.78
N ARG A 156 -14.61 5.74 -3.68
CA ARG A 156 -15.59 4.68 -3.36
C ARG A 156 -14.94 3.46 -2.71
N ILE A 157 -13.78 3.03 -3.22
CA ILE A 157 -12.92 2.00 -2.60
C ILE A 157 -12.42 2.46 -1.21
N PHE A 158 -12.29 3.76 -0.99
CA PHE A 158 -11.86 4.37 0.27
C PHE A 158 -12.99 4.83 1.21
N THR A 159 -14.24 4.97 0.74
CA THR A 159 -15.39 5.49 1.53
C THR A 159 -16.44 4.40 1.86
N GLU A 160 -16.62 3.36 1.03
CA GLU A 160 -17.61 2.29 1.26
C GLU A 160 -17.07 1.05 2.02
N GLY A 161 -15.85 1.10 2.54
CA GLY A 161 -15.38 0.12 3.52
C GLY A 161 -15.47 -1.36 3.08
N PHE A 162 -15.02 -1.69 1.86
CA PHE A 162 -14.65 -3.05 1.42
C PHE A 162 -15.55 -4.22 1.91
N ILE A 163 -16.87 -4.15 1.71
CA ILE A 163 -17.86 -5.20 1.97
C ILE A 163 -18.93 -5.08 0.85
N ARG A 164 -19.49 -6.08 0.17
CA ARG A 164 -19.60 -7.55 0.22
C ARG A 164 -19.89 -8.01 -1.23
N VAL A 165 -19.56 -9.26 -1.57
CA VAL A 165 -20.11 -9.90 -2.79
C VAL A 165 -21.63 -10.00 -2.65
#